data_AF-A0A531M800-F1
#
_entry.id   AF-A0A531M800-F1
#
_cell.length_a   1.000
_cell.length_b   1.000
_cell.length_c   1.000
_cell.angle_alpha   90.00
_cell.angle_beta   90.00
_cell.angle_gamma   90.00
#
_symmetry.space_group_name_H-M   'P 1'
#
loop_
_entity.id
_entity.type
_entity.pdbx_description
1 polymer ?
#
loop_
_entity_poly.entity_id
_entity_poly.type
_entity_poly.pdbx_seq_one_letter_code
_entity_poly.pdbx_strand_id
1 'polypeptide(L)'
;KEPTDRTDDPVRMYLREMGSVELLSREGEIAIAKRIEAGRETMIAGLCESPLTFQAIIIWRDELNESKILLREIIDLEATYAGPEAKQAPVVERIEEAPKAEEKPRRGRDDEDDVTNVGADTRGIGDDDEEDEDEASLSLAAMEAELRPQVMETLDVIADTYKKLRKLQDQQVENRLAAAGTLSPSQDRRLKELKDQL
;
A
#
# COMPACT_ATOMS: atom_id res chain seq x y z
N LYS A 1 -43.04 20.33 -34.67
CA LYS A 1 -42.16 19.25 -34.16
C LYS A 1 -40.83 19.92 -33.82
N GLU A 2 -40.74 20.51 -32.63
CA GLU A 2 -39.53 21.21 -32.17
C GLU A 2 -38.59 20.21 -31.50
N PRO A 3 -37.26 20.33 -31.67
CA PRO A 3 -36.30 19.42 -31.06
C PRO A 3 -35.98 19.92 -29.65
N THR A 4 -36.71 19.44 -28.64
CA THR A 4 -36.34 19.63 -27.23
C THR A 4 -35.24 18.62 -26.86
N ASP A 5 -34.02 18.83 -27.37
CA ASP A 5 -32.88 17.95 -27.05
C ASP A 5 -31.57 18.70 -26.79
N ARG A 6 -31.68 19.84 -26.10
CA ARG A 6 -30.51 20.52 -25.51
C ARG A 6 -30.83 20.83 -24.06
N THR A 7 -30.72 19.80 -23.22
CA THR A 7 -30.70 19.99 -21.77
C THR A 7 -29.25 20.25 -21.37
N ASP A 8 -28.97 21.45 -20.87
CA ASP A 8 -27.64 21.89 -20.36
C ASP A 8 -27.48 21.52 -18.87
N ASP A 9 -28.25 20.53 -18.39
CA ASP A 9 -28.16 20.04 -17.03
C ASP A 9 -26.92 19.14 -16.91
N PRO A 10 -25.89 19.56 -16.15
CA PRO A 10 -24.64 18.81 -16.04
C PRO A 10 -24.85 17.42 -15.45
N VAL A 11 -25.85 17.23 -14.58
CA VAL A 11 -26.15 15.92 -13.98
C VAL A 11 -26.74 14.99 -15.04
N ARG A 12 -27.69 15.48 -15.84
CA ARG A 12 -28.28 14.71 -16.94
C ARG A 12 -27.26 14.40 -18.03
N MET A 13 -26.33 15.32 -18.28
CA MET A 13 -25.21 15.11 -19.19
C MET A 13 -24.30 13.97 -18.70
N TYR A 14 -23.91 14.01 -17.42
CA TYR A 14 -23.08 12.99 -16.79
C TYR A 14 -23.75 11.60 -16.79
N LEU A 15 -25.03 11.51 -16.40
CA LEU A 15 -25.75 10.23 -16.39
C LEU A 15 -25.92 9.64 -17.79
N ARG A 16 -26.10 10.49 -18.81
CA ARG A 16 -26.15 10.04 -20.20
C ARG A 16 -24.80 9.49 -20.66
N GLU A 17 -23.70 10.15 -20.27
CA GLU A 17 -22.34 9.75 -20.61
C GLU A 17 -21.92 8.48 -19.86
N MET A 18 -22.18 8.39 -18.55
CA MET A 18 -21.98 7.17 -17.77
C MET A 18 -22.80 6.00 -18.29
N GLY A 19 -24.09 6.22 -18.61
CA GLY A 19 -24.98 5.18 -19.11
C GLY A 19 -24.63 4.67 -20.52
N SER A 20 -23.70 5.34 -21.22
CA SER A 20 -23.16 4.89 -22.50
C SER A 20 -21.98 3.92 -22.35
N VAL A 21 -21.39 3.81 -21.17
CA VAL A 21 -20.30 2.88 -20.87
C VAL A 21 -20.88 1.55 -20.43
N GLU A 22 -20.56 0.48 -21.14
CA GLU A 22 -20.99 -0.87 -20.79
C GLU A 22 -20.32 -1.33 -19.47
N LEU A 23 -21.07 -2.06 -18.65
CA LEU A 23 -20.53 -2.68 -17.44
C LEU A 23 -19.49 -3.74 -17.82
N LEU A 24 -18.42 -3.83 -17.04
CA LEU A 24 -17.37 -4.82 -17.27
C LEU A 24 -17.88 -6.23 -16.97
N SER A 25 -17.51 -7.19 -17.82
CA SER A 25 -17.58 -8.60 -17.44
C SER A 25 -16.40 -8.95 -16.54
N ARG A 26 -16.48 -10.07 -15.82
CA ARG A 26 -15.36 -10.59 -15.02
C ARG A 26 -14.07 -10.72 -15.85
N GLU A 27 -14.17 -11.15 -17.10
CA GLU A 27 -13.03 -11.25 -18.02
C GLU A 27 -12.49 -9.87 -18.41
N GLY A 28 -13.37 -8.88 -18.58
CA GLY A 28 -13.02 -7.48 -18.83
C GLY A 28 -12.26 -6.85 -17.65
N GLU A 29 -12.72 -7.09 -16.42
CA GLU A 29 -12.03 -6.66 -15.20
C GLU A 29 -10.62 -7.27 -15.10
N ILE A 30 -10.49 -8.58 -15.33
CA ILE A 30 -9.20 -9.28 -15.34
C ILE A 30 -8.28 -8.74 -16.44
N ALA A 31 -8.80 -8.45 -17.64
CA ALA A 31 -8.01 -7.92 -18.73
C ALA A 31 -7.47 -6.51 -18.42
N ILE A 32 -8.27 -5.67 -17.78
CA ILE A 32 -7.85 -4.33 -17.33
C ILE A 32 -6.79 -4.45 -16.23
N ALA A 33 -6.99 -5.32 -15.24
CA ALA A 33 -6.02 -5.54 -14.17
C ALA A 33 -4.64 -5.95 -14.71
N LYS A 34 -4.60 -6.94 -15.63
CA LYS A 34 -3.36 -7.37 -16.30
C LYS A 34 -2.69 -6.24 -17.10
N ARG A 35 -3.49 -5.39 -17.74
CA ARG A 35 -2.96 -4.25 -18.50
C ARG A 35 -2.36 -3.19 -17.57
N ILE A 36 -2.99 -2.93 -16.43
CA ILE A 36 -2.46 -2.02 -15.40
C ILE A 36 -1.14 -2.57 -14.85
N GLU A 37 -1.09 -3.87 -14.52
CA GLU A 37 0.11 -4.55 -14.02
C GLU A 37 1.26 -4.49 -15.03
N ALA A 38 1.01 -4.81 -16.30
CA ALA A 38 2.02 -4.71 -17.36
C ALA A 38 2.50 -3.26 -17.58
N GLY A 39 1.59 -2.28 -17.44
CA GLY A 39 1.93 -0.86 -17.51
C GLY A 39 2.83 -0.42 -16.35
N ARG A 40 2.54 -0.90 -15.13
CA ARG A 40 3.37 -0.67 -13.95
C ARG A 40 4.76 -1.28 -14.13
N GLU A 41 4.85 -2.51 -14.61
CA GLU A 41 6.13 -3.19 -14.86
C GLU A 41 7.00 -2.42 -15.87
N THR A 42 6.37 -1.94 -16.94
CA THR A 42 7.06 -1.12 -17.95
C THR A 42 7.57 0.21 -17.36
N MET A 43 6.77 0.84 -16.49
CA MET A 43 7.16 2.06 -15.79
C MET A 43 8.34 1.82 -14.85
N ILE A 44 8.30 0.74 -14.07
CA ILE A 44 9.38 0.35 -13.15
C ILE A 44 10.66 0.12 -13.96
N ALA A 45 10.61 -0.66 -15.04
CA ALA A 45 11.77 -0.90 -15.91
C ALA A 45 12.39 0.41 -16.42
N GLY A 46 11.57 1.36 -16.89
CA GLY A 46 12.04 2.66 -17.34
C GLY A 46 12.66 3.51 -16.21
N LEU A 47 12.10 3.47 -15.00
CA LEU A 47 12.65 4.16 -13.84
C LEU A 47 14.00 3.55 -13.40
N CYS A 48 14.14 2.23 -13.49
CA CYS A 48 15.38 1.52 -13.16
C CYS A 48 16.53 1.80 -14.15
N GLU A 49 16.26 2.41 -15.31
CA GLU A 49 17.35 2.86 -16.20
C GLU A 49 18.08 4.10 -15.66
N SER A 50 17.43 4.88 -14.79
CA SER A 50 17.98 6.11 -14.24
C SER A 50 18.80 5.84 -12.98
N PRO A 51 20.08 6.26 -12.89
CA PRO A 51 20.87 6.08 -11.68
C PRO A 51 20.34 6.87 -10.47
N LEU A 52 19.48 7.89 -10.71
CA LEU A 52 18.89 8.71 -9.67
C LEU A 52 17.81 7.97 -8.88
N THR A 53 17.12 7.00 -9.48
CA THR A 53 16.05 6.26 -8.80
C THR A 53 16.63 5.33 -7.73
N PHE A 54 17.70 4.61 -8.04
CA PHE A 54 18.43 3.82 -7.04
C PHE A 54 19.08 4.68 -5.96
N GLN A 55 19.54 5.90 -6.28
CA GLN A 55 20.02 6.82 -5.26
C GLN A 55 18.90 7.22 -4.29
N ALA A 56 17.71 7.51 -4.79
CA ALA A 56 16.56 7.80 -3.95
C ALA A 56 16.19 6.63 -3.04
N ILE A 57 16.18 5.40 -3.58
CA ILE A 57 15.91 4.18 -2.79
C ILE A 57 16.94 3.99 -1.67
N ILE A 58 18.22 4.25 -1.94
CA ILE A 58 19.28 4.15 -0.92
C ILE A 58 19.08 5.22 0.17
N ILE A 59 18.71 6.44 -0.20
CA ILE A 59 18.41 7.51 0.77
C ILE A 59 17.24 7.10 1.66
N TRP A 60 16.14 6.61 1.08
CA TRP A 60 14.99 6.13 1.87
C TRP A 60 15.35 4.97 2.79
N ARG A 61 16.19 4.04 2.34
CA ARG A 61 16.70 2.94 3.17
C ARG A 61 17.49 3.45 4.37
N ASP A 62 18.36 4.44 4.17
CA ASP A 62 19.15 5.03 5.26
C ASP A 62 18.24 5.85 6.21
N GLU A 63 17.29 6.62 5.69
CA GLU A 63 16.31 7.39 6.49
C GLU A 63 15.36 6.48 7.29
N LEU A 64 14.94 5.35 6.73
CA LEU A 64 14.14 4.34 7.43
C LEU A 64 14.94 3.68 8.56
N ASN A 65 16.22 3.40 8.32
CA ASN A 65 17.12 2.85 9.35
C ASN A 65 17.35 3.86 10.49
N GLU A 66 17.49 5.14 10.17
CA GLU A 66 17.58 6.24 11.13
C GLU A 66 16.24 6.61 11.78
N SER A 67 15.15 5.94 11.41
CA SER A 67 13.79 6.18 11.90
C SER A 67 13.30 7.62 11.67
N LYS A 68 13.75 8.25 10.57
CA LYS A 68 13.29 9.58 10.13
C LYS A 68 11.98 9.52 9.35
N ILE A 69 11.76 8.42 8.64
CA ILE A 69 10.57 8.13 7.83
C ILE A 69 10.01 6.76 8.24
N LEU A 70 8.73 6.54 7.98
CA LEU A 70 8.02 5.33 8.39
C LEU A 70 7.90 4.34 7.22
N LEU A 71 7.79 3.04 7.52
CA LEU A 71 7.79 2.01 6.48
C LEU A 71 6.60 2.19 5.51
N ARG A 72 5.42 2.58 6.04
CA ARG A 72 4.23 2.90 5.24
C ARG A 72 4.37 4.07 4.27
N GLU A 73 5.41 4.89 4.42
CA GLU A 73 5.69 6.01 3.50
C GLU A 73 6.49 5.55 2.27
N ILE A 74 7.13 4.38 2.35
CA ILE A 74 7.97 3.81 1.27
C ILE A 74 7.22 2.72 0.53
N ILE A 75 6.48 1.88 1.24
CA ILE A 75 5.75 0.73 0.67
C ILE A 75 4.25 0.85 0.92
N ASP A 76 3.46 0.20 0.06
CA ASP A 76 2.06 -0.07 0.33
C ASP A 76 1.97 -1.17 1.40
N LEU A 77 1.80 -0.76 2.66
CA LEU A 77 1.86 -1.65 3.81
C LEU A 77 0.74 -2.70 3.78
N GLU A 78 -0.48 -2.29 3.44
CA GLU A 78 -1.65 -3.18 3.42
C GLU A 78 -1.55 -4.20 2.28
N ALA A 79 -1.18 -3.77 1.08
CA ALA A 79 -1.00 -4.69 -0.04
C ALA A 79 0.18 -5.66 0.19
N THR A 80 1.25 -5.18 0.81
CA THR A 80 2.41 -6.03 1.15
C THR A 80 2.05 -7.03 2.24
N TYR A 81 1.28 -6.62 3.25
CA TYR A 81 0.81 -7.46 4.36
C TYR A 81 -0.29 -8.47 3.95
N ALA A 82 -1.13 -8.14 2.97
CA ALA A 82 -2.14 -9.06 2.44
C ALA A 82 -1.58 -9.97 1.32
N GLY A 83 -0.42 -9.62 0.76
CA GLY A 83 0.24 -10.33 -0.32
C GLY A 83 0.72 -11.72 0.08
N PRO A 84 1.03 -12.59 -0.91
CA PRO A 84 1.60 -13.92 -0.65
C PRO A 84 2.94 -13.86 0.11
N GLU A 85 3.64 -12.72 0.08
CA GLU A 85 4.89 -12.48 0.81
C GLU A 85 4.70 -12.34 2.32
N ALA A 86 3.61 -11.74 2.78
CA ALA A 86 3.33 -11.61 4.21
C ALA A 86 2.82 -12.89 4.88
N LYS A 87 2.32 -13.86 4.10
CA LYS A 87 2.02 -15.21 4.61
C LYS A 87 3.27 -16.00 5.06
N GLN A 88 4.46 -15.47 4.79
CA GLN A 88 5.73 -16.03 5.27
C GLN A 88 6.17 -15.45 6.63
N ALA A 89 5.52 -14.38 7.11
CA ALA A 89 5.67 -13.95 8.50
C ALA A 89 4.98 -14.98 9.42
N PRO A 90 5.56 -15.29 10.59
CA PRO A 90 4.94 -16.23 11.52
C PRO A 90 3.61 -15.65 11.98
N VAL A 91 2.51 -16.29 11.55
CA VAL A 91 1.16 -15.99 12.03
C VAL A 91 1.16 -16.20 13.54
N VAL A 92 1.17 -15.11 14.31
CA VAL A 92 0.90 -15.18 15.74
C VAL A 92 -0.58 -15.60 15.86
N GLU A 93 -0.82 -16.72 16.55
CA GLU A 93 -2.16 -17.21 16.87
C GLU A 93 -3.01 -16.06 17.37
N ARG A 94 -4.08 -15.77 16.62
CA ARG A 94 -5.19 -14.93 17.04
C ARG A 94 -5.64 -15.43 18.40
N ILE A 95 -5.34 -14.67 19.46
CA ILE A 95 -5.67 -15.04 20.83
C ILE A 95 -7.20 -15.05 20.93
N GLU A 96 -7.79 -16.24 20.97
CA GLU A 96 -9.19 -16.41 21.36
C GLU A 96 -9.29 -16.09 22.85
N GLU A 97 -9.80 -14.91 23.21
CA GLU A 97 -10.07 -14.58 24.61
C GLU A 97 -11.39 -15.22 25.10
N ALA A 98 -11.27 -15.88 26.25
CA ALA A 98 -12.34 -16.53 27.01
C ALA A 98 -13.35 -15.51 27.59
N PRO A 99 -14.61 -15.92 27.89
CA PRO A 99 -15.67 -14.98 28.22
C PRO A 99 -15.47 -14.38 29.61
N LYS A 100 -15.50 -13.04 29.72
CA LYS A 100 -15.48 -12.32 30.99
C LYS A 100 -16.83 -12.40 31.71
N ALA A 101 -16.69 -12.52 33.03
CA ALA A 101 -17.74 -12.81 34.00
C ALA A 101 -18.67 -11.63 34.29
N GLU A 102 -19.91 -11.98 34.65
CA GLU A 102 -21.00 -11.13 35.12
C GLU A 102 -20.60 -10.21 36.30
N GLU A 103 -20.94 -8.92 36.22
CA GLU A 103 -20.91 -8.02 37.38
C GLU A 103 -22.32 -7.51 37.74
N LYS A 104 -22.66 -7.67 39.02
CA LYS A 104 -23.99 -7.44 39.63
C LYS A 104 -24.33 -5.95 39.82
N PRO A 105 -25.62 -5.58 39.87
CA PRO A 105 -26.05 -4.18 39.98
C PRO A 105 -25.99 -3.67 41.43
N ARG A 106 -25.65 -2.39 41.62
CA ARG A 106 -25.79 -1.68 42.90
C ARG A 106 -27.00 -0.73 42.86
N ARG A 107 -27.90 -0.91 43.84
CA ARG A 107 -29.11 -0.10 44.11
C ARG A 107 -28.77 1.23 44.80
N GLY A 108 -29.24 2.34 44.21
CA GLY A 108 -30.22 3.30 44.77
C GLY A 108 -29.84 4.26 45.91
N ARG A 109 -30.07 5.57 45.67
CA ARG A 109 -30.87 6.47 46.54
C ARG A 109 -31.28 7.78 45.83
N ASP A 110 -32.56 8.15 45.99
CA ASP A 110 -33.29 9.39 45.62
C ASP A 110 -32.59 10.69 46.08
N ASP A 111 -32.81 11.90 45.54
CA ASP A 111 -34.03 12.73 45.27
C ASP A 111 -33.50 13.95 44.43
N GLU A 112 -34.19 14.62 43.49
CA GLU A 112 -35.37 15.49 43.63
C GLU A 112 -35.79 16.03 42.23
N ASP A 113 -37.05 16.44 42.13
CA ASP A 113 -37.85 16.80 40.95
C ASP A 113 -37.32 17.89 39.98
N ASP A 114 -37.53 17.69 38.66
CA ASP A 114 -38.12 18.75 37.83
C ASP A 114 -39.04 18.15 36.75
N VAL A 115 -40.25 18.70 36.71
CA VAL A 115 -41.42 18.22 35.99
C VAL A 115 -41.62 19.12 34.78
N THR A 116 -41.24 18.66 33.59
CA THR A 116 -41.85 19.14 32.34
C THR A 116 -42.28 17.97 31.45
N ASN A 117 -43.54 17.63 31.61
CA ASN A 117 -44.33 16.72 30.80
C ASN A 117 -44.63 17.30 29.42
N VAL A 118 -44.14 16.67 28.33
CA VAL A 118 -44.95 16.42 27.12
C VAL A 118 -44.50 15.08 26.52
N GLY A 119 -45.30 14.04 26.72
CA GLY A 119 -45.01 12.69 26.25
C GLY A 119 -45.18 12.49 24.75
N ALA A 120 -44.37 11.57 24.20
CA ALA A 120 -44.80 10.54 23.25
C ALA A 120 -43.68 9.50 23.09
N ASP A 121 -44.07 8.24 23.29
CA ASP A 121 -43.46 6.99 22.81
C ASP A 121 -42.17 6.46 23.45
N THR A 122 -42.36 5.59 24.44
CA THR A 122 -41.43 4.52 24.81
C THR A 122 -41.30 3.50 23.67
N ARG A 123 -40.20 3.55 22.93
CA ARG A 123 -39.50 2.37 22.42
C ARG A 123 -38.00 2.59 22.59
N GLY A 124 -37.50 2.20 23.75
CA GLY A 124 -36.11 1.81 23.88
C GLY A 124 -35.92 0.48 23.18
N ILE A 125 -35.10 0.46 22.13
CA ILE A 125 -34.34 -0.71 21.67
C ILE A 125 -33.02 -0.17 21.13
N GLY A 126 -31.92 -0.49 21.83
CA GLY A 126 -30.58 -0.65 21.28
C GLY A 126 -29.88 0.61 20.76
N ASP A 127 -29.39 1.42 21.69
CA ASP A 127 -28.08 2.05 21.52
C ASP A 127 -27.09 1.04 22.11
N ASP A 128 -26.56 0.16 21.26
CA ASP A 128 -25.38 -0.70 21.51
C ASP A 128 -25.14 -1.56 20.25
N ASP A 129 -23.87 -1.60 19.83
CA ASP A 129 -23.24 -2.54 18.88
C ASP A 129 -23.25 -2.23 17.37
N GLU A 130 -22.86 -1.01 16.96
CA GLU A 130 -22.25 -0.77 15.62
C GLU A 130 -20.82 -0.19 15.72
N GLU A 131 -20.08 -0.45 16.81
CA GLU A 131 -18.65 -0.05 16.94
C GLU A 131 -17.65 -1.22 16.95
N ASP A 132 -18.08 -2.47 16.76
CA ASP A 132 -17.22 -3.66 16.94
C ASP A 132 -16.95 -4.50 15.66
N GLU A 133 -17.02 -3.91 14.45
CA GLU A 133 -16.54 -4.60 13.23
C GLU A 133 -15.14 -4.17 12.74
N ASP A 134 -14.57 -3.09 13.27
CA ASP A 134 -13.26 -2.57 12.84
C ASP A 134 -12.08 -2.97 13.74
N GLU A 135 -12.32 -3.59 14.91
CA GLU A 135 -11.26 -3.92 15.89
C GLU A 135 -10.41 -5.16 15.54
N ALA A 136 -10.73 -5.87 14.45
CA ALA A 136 -10.05 -7.10 14.04
C ALA A 136 -8.93 -6.92 12.99
N SER A 137 -8.59 -5.68 12.62
CA SER A 137 -7.42 -5.40 11.77
C SER A 137 -6.19 -5.14 12.66
N LEU A 138 -5.06 -5.82 12.38
CA LEU A 138 -3.81 -5.54 13.09
C LEU A 138 -3.50 -4.03 13.01
N SER A 139 -3.04 -3.45 14.11
CA SER A 139 -2.59 -2.05 14.08
C SER A 139 -1.50 -1.86 13.02
N LEU A 140 -1.53 -0.73 12.30
CA LEU A 140 -0.50 -0.37 11.31
C LEU A 140 0.92 -0.49 11.88
N ALA A 141 1.11 -0.15 13.16
CA ALA A 141 2.40 -0.28 13.83
C ALA A 141 2.86 -1.75 13.99
N ALA A 142 1.91 -2.68 14.18
CA ALA A 142 2.20 -4.11 14.26
C ALA A 142 2.59 -4.67 12.88
N MET A 143 1.87 -4.29 11.83
CA MET A 143 2.22 -4.65 10.44
C MET A 143 3.59 -4.09 10.04
N GLU A 144 3.89 -2.84 10.40
CA GLU A 144 5.20 -2.23 10.15
C GLU A 144 6.32 -2.99 10.85
N ALA A 145 6.12 -3.40 12.11
CA ALA A 145 7.12 -4.13 12.87
C ALA A 145 7.44 -5.52 12.26
N GLU A 146 6.41 -6.20 11.74
CA GLU A 146 6.56 -7.52 11.10
C GLU A 146 7.26 -7.44 9.73
N LEU A 147 6.91 -6.44 8.90
CA LEU A 147 7.46 -6.31 7.56
C LEU A 147 8.82 -5.61 7.52
N ARG A 148 9.16 -4.80 8.53
CA ARG A 148 10.40 -4.02 8.56
C ARG A 148 11.66 -4.85 8.32
N PRO A 149 11.89 -6.02 8.95
CA PRO A 149 13.10 -6.81 8.71
C PRO A 149 13.23 -7.28 7.27
N GLN A 150 12.15 -7.81 6.69
CA GLN A 150 12.14 -8.33 5.31
C GLN A 150 12.34 -7.22 4.28
N VAL A 151 11.68 -6.07 4.48
CA VAL A 151 11.82 -4.93 3.57
C VAL A 151 13.22 -4.33 3.68
N MET A 152 13.78 -4.22 4.89
CA MET A 152 15.16 -3.75 5.08
C MET A 152 16.18 -4.67 4.41
N GLU A 153 16.02 -5.99 4.53
CA GLU A 153 16.89 -6.95 3.83
C GLU A 153 16.81 -6.78 2.31
N THR A 154 15.61 -6.59 1.77
CA THR A 154 15.41 -6.35 0.34
C THR A 154 16.09 -5.05 -0.11
N LEU A 155 15.92 -3.95 0.65
CA LEU A 155 16.56 -2.67 0.36
C LEU A 155 18.09 -2.75 0.48
N ASP A 156 18.62 -3.55 1.40
CA ASP A 156 20.06 -3.80 1.56
C ASP A 156 20.64 -4.52 0.34
N VAL A 157 19.96 -5.56 -0.15
CA VAL A 157 20.34 -6.29 -1.36
C VAL A 157 20.36 -5.36 -2.57
N ILE A 158 19.33 -4.51 -2.74
CA ILE A 158 19.27 -3.52 -3.82
C ILE A 158 20.44 -2.54 -3.71
N ALA A 159 20.67 -1.98 -2.51
CA ALA A 159 21.74 -1.00 -2.28
C ALA A 159 23.12 -1.58 -2.59
N ASP A 160 23.41 -2.80 -2.16
CA ASP A 160 24.72 -3.43 -2.37
C ASP A 160 24.94 -3.91 -3.80
N THR A 161 23.89 -4.38 -4.47
CA THR A 161 23.93 -4.74 -5.89
C THR A 161 24.14 -3.49 -6.74
N TYR A 162 23.42 -2.40 -6.45
CA TYR A 162 23.60 -1.13 -7.14
C TYR A 162 24.97 -0.50 -6.91
N LYS A 163 25.52 -0.54 -5.69
CA LYS A 163 26.91 -0.07 -5.43
C LYS A 163 27.93 -0.79 -6.32
N LYS A 164 27.78 -2.10 -6.52
CA LYS A 164 28.66 -2.90 -7.40
C LYS A 164 28.45 -2.53 -8.87
N LEU A 165 27.19 -2.39 -9.29
CA LEU A 165 26.83 -2.00 -10.65
C LEU A 165 27.38 -0.61 -11.00
N ARG A 166 27.20 0.36 -10.10
CA ARG A 166 27.66 1.73 -10.28
C ARG A 166 29.18 1.82 -10.43
N LYS A 167 29.96 1.08 -9.63
CA LYS A 167 31.42 1.02 -9.79
C LYS A 167 31.84 0.55 -11.19
N LEU A 168 31.15 -0.44 -11.75
CA LEU A 168 31.43 -0.92 -13.11
C LEU A 168 30.99 0.09 -14.17
N GLN A 169 29.86 0.76 -13.98
CA GLN A 169 29.38 1.82 -14.87
C GLN A 169 30.35 3.02 -14.88
N ASP A 170 30.79 3.48 -13.71
CA ASP A 170 31.76 4.57 -13.56
C ASP A 170 33.08 4.18 -14.24
N GLN A 171 33.58 2.97 -14.01
CA GLN A 171 34.79 2.47 -14.68
C GLN A 171 34.62 2.35 -16.21
N GLN A 172 33.42 2.01 -16.70
CA GLN A 172 33.14 2.00 -18.13
C GLN A 172 33.19 3.41 -18.72
N VAL A 173 32.63 4.40 -18.01
CA VAL A 173 32.66 5.81 -18.40
C VAL A 173 34.10 6.33 -18.40
N GLU A 174 34.87 6.05 -17.35
CA GLU A 174 36.28 6.44 -17.25
C GLU A 174 37.13 5.83 -18.36
N ASN A 175 36.99 4.53 -18.65
CA ASN A 175 37.73 3.88 -19.74
C ASN A 175 37.41 4.47 -21.12
N ARG A 176 36.13 4.84 -21.34
CA ARG A 176 35.71 5.53 -22.56
C ARG A 176 36.30 6.94 -22.65
N LEU A 177 36.30 7.70 -21.55
CA LEU A 177 36.90 9.04 -21.49
C LEU A 177 38.42 9.00 -21.69
N ALA A 178 39.10 8.00 -21.14
CA ALA A 178 40.54 7.80 -21.26
C ALA A 178 40.97 7.19 -22.62
N ALA A 179 40.03 6.95 -23.54
CA ALA A 179 40.26 6.23 -24.79
C ALA A 179 40.95 4.86 -24.62
N ALA A 180 40.84 4.26 -23.42
CA ALA A 180 41.45 2.98 -23.06
C ALA A 180 40.67 1.76 -23.59
N GLY A 181 39.52 1.99 -24.26
CA GLY A 181 38.67 0.97 -24.84
C GLY A 181 37.45 0.65 -23.97
N THR A 182 36.86 -0.53 -24.19
CA THR A 182 35.69 -1.02 -23.43
C THR A 182 36.11 -1.79 -22.19
N LEU A 183 35.15 -2.12 -21.33
CA LEU A 183 35.35 -3.07 -20.23
C LEU A 183 35.82 -4.43 -20.77
N SER A 184 36.44 -5.23 -19.91
CA SER A 184 36.83 -6.59 -20.27
C SER A 184 35.59 -7.49 -20.44
N PRO A 185 35.67 -8.59 -21.22
CA PRO A 185 34.53 -9.49 -21.42
C PRO A 185 33.96 -10.09 -20.13
N SER A 186 34.79 -10.26 -19.09
CA SER A 186 34.34 -10.71 -17.77
C SER A 186 33.59 -9.62 -17.02
N GLN A 187 34.02 -8.36 -17.14
CA GLN A 187 33.35 -7.22 -16.53
C GLN A 187 31.99 -6.95 -17.20
N ASP A 188 31.88 -7.11 -18.52
CA ASP A 188 30.61 -6.97 -19.24
C ASP A 188 29.59 -8.05 -18.84
N ARG A 189 30.04 -9.30 -18.67
CA ARG A 189 29.18 -10.38 -18.12
C ARG A 189 28.70 -10.04 -16.72
N ARG A 190 29.61 -9.57 -15.86
CA ARG A 190 29.26 -9.20 -14.49
C ARG A 190 28.30 -8.01 -14.43
N LEU A 191 28.46 -7.03 -15.32
CA LEU A 191 27.55 -5.89 -15.44
C LEU A 191 26.16 -6.38 -15.85
N LYS A 192 26.07 -7.32 -16.80
CA LYS A 192 24.79 -7.92 -17.19
C LYS A 192 24.15 -8.69 -16.03
N GLU A 193 24.91 -9.54 -15.34
CA GLU A 193 24.42 -10.27 -14.16
C GLU A 193 23.90 -9.33 -13.07
N LEU A 194 24.62 -8.25 -12.76
CA LEU A 194 24.21 -7.28 -11.76
C LEU A 194 22.98 -6.46 -12.18
N LYS A 195 22.76 -6.27 -13.49
CA LYS A 195 21.53 -5.67 -14.02
C LYS A 195 20.36 -6.65 -13.94
N ASP A 196 20.58 -7.92 -14.24
CA ASP A 196 19.54 -8.95 -14.19
C ASP A 196 19.13 -9.31 -12.75
N GLN A 197 19.97 -8.97 -11.76
CA GLN A 197 19.69 -9.12 -10.32
C GLN A 197 18.89 -7.97 -9.70
N LEU A 198 18.74 -6.86 -10.41
CA LEU A 198 18.18 -5.59 -9.93
C LEU A 198 16.81 -5.36 -10.59
#